data_AF-A0A1E1V2W6-F1
#
_entry.id   AF-A0A1E1V2W6-F1
#
_cell.length_a   1.000
_cell.length_b   1.000
_cell.length_c   1.000
_cell.angle_alpha   90.00
_cell.angle_beta   90.00
_cell.angle_gamma   90.00
#
_symmetry.space_group_name_H-M   'P 1'
#
loop_
_entity.id
_entity.type
_entity.pdbx_description
1 polymer ?
#
loop_
_entity_poly.entity_id
_entity_poly.type
_entity_poly.pdbx_seq_one_letter_code
_entity_poly.pdbx_strand_id
1 'polypeptide(L)'
;MILGDRFGTSAAGYIIDIAEEAFRRRGLSVTRNRPYAGGFITEHYGAPASGVHALQIEINRALYMNEATLEPHAGFAELEQAIGTAMAESFAHWSGWLDDWREAAE
;
A
#
# COMPACT_ATOMS: atom_id res chain seq x y z
N MET A 1 2.05 4.71 -8.70
CA MET A 1 1.31 4.56 -7.43
C MET A 1 1.91 5.52 -6.43
N ILE A 2 1.08 6.13 -5.57
CA ILE A 2 1.57 7.01 -4.50
C ILE A 2 1.12 6.42 -3.17
N LEU A 3 2.04 6.31 -2.23
CA LEU A 3 1.76 5.91 -0.84
C LEU A 3 1.82 7.14 0.05
N GLY A 4 0.77 7.35 0.85
CA GLY A 4 0.63 8.51 1.73
C GLY A 4 0.46 8.10 3.19
N ASP A 5 1.41 8.45 4.04
CA ASP A 5 1.40 8.20 5.49
C ASP A 5 1.43 9.51 6.32
N ARG A 6 1.05 10.63 5.68
CA ARG A 6 1.10 11.98 6.23
C ARG A 6 2.50 12.37 6.73
N PHE A 7 3.55 11.97 6.00
CA PHE A 7 4.94 12.16 6.40
C PHE A 7 5.26 11.48 7.74
N GLY A 8 4.75 10.27 7.93
CA GLY A 8 4.96 9.44 9.12
C GLY A 8 4.08 9.78 10.32
N THR A 9 3.09 10.68 10.18
CA THR A 9 2.18 10.99 11.29
C THR A 9 0.97 10.07 11.37
N SER A 10 0.58 9.42 10.27
CA SER A 10 -0.58 8.51 10.24
C SER A 10 -0.24 7.03 10.29
N ALA A 11 1.01 6.65 10.04
CA ALA A 11 1.50 5.27 10.15
C ALA A 11 2.96 5.24 10.63
N ALA A 12 3.37 4.13 11.24
CA ALA A 12 4.78 3.93 11.57
C ALA A 12 5.61 3.67 10.30
N GLY A 13 6.90 4.02 10.31
CA GLY A 13 7.78 3.91 9.13
C GLY A 13 7.80 2.51 8.51
N TYR A 14 7.87 1.47 9.33
CA TYR A 14 7.87 0.08 8.85
C TYR A 14 6.60 -0.29 8.06
N ILE A 15 5.46 0.35 8.33
CA ILE A 15 4.21 0.12 7.60
C ILE A 15 4.38 0.53 6.14
N ILE A 16 4.84 1.76 5.89
CA ILE A 16 5.02 2.26 4.53
C ILE A 16 6.22 1.62 3.82
N ASP A 17 7.26 1.24 4.56
CA ASP A 17 8.44 0.54 4.00
C ASP A 17 8.05 -0.82 3.41
N ILE A 18 7.31 -1.63 4.18
CA ILE A 18 6.83 -2.95 3.74
C ILE A 18 5.90 -2.82 2.53
N ALA A 19 4.93 -1.89 2.59
CA ALA A 19 4.00 -1.68 1.48
C ALA A 19 4.74 -1.24 0.21
N GLU A 20 5.67 -0.27 0.31
CA GLU A 20 6.44 0.19 -0.84
C GLU A 20 7.23 -0.95 -1.48
N GLU A 21 7.91 -1.77 -0.67
CA GLU A 21 8.69 -2.89 -1.18
C GLU A 21 7.80 -3.92 -1.87
N ALA A 22 6.67 -4.29 -1.25
CA ALA A 22 5.71 -5.23 -1.81
C ALA A 22 5.18 -4.77 -3.17
N PHE A 23 4.80 -3.49 -3.31
CA PHE A 23 4.36 -2.94 -4.60
C PHE A 23 5.49 -2.88 -5.64
N ARG A 24 6.69 -2.46 -5.26
CA ARG A 24 7.86 -2.41 -6.16
C ARG A 24 8.25 -3.79 -6.68
N ARG A 25 8.17 -4.85 -5.85
CA ARG A 25 8.42 -6.24 -6.27
C ARG A 25 7.43 -6.73 -7.33
N ARG A 26 6.24 -6.12 -7.44
CA ARG A 26 5.25 -6.39 -8.49
C ARG A 26 5.43 -5.48 -9.73
N GLY A 27 6.55 -4.78 -9.84
CA GLY A 27 6.88 -3.94 -11.00
C GLY A 27 6.18 -2.57 -11.00
N LEU A 28 5.49 -2.20 -9.92
CA LEU A 28 4.82 -0.91 -9.83
C LEU A 28 5.81 0.19 -9.45
N SER A 29 5.72 1.33 -10.15
CA SER A 29 6.43 2.54 -9.75
C SER A 29 5.72 3.19 -8.56
N VAL A 30 6.46 3.36 -7.46
CA VAL A 30 5.94 3.87 -6.18
C VAL A 30 6.68 5.14 -5.78
N THR A 31 5.91 6.16 -5.40
CA THR A 31 6.42 7.37 -4.74
C THR A 31 5.75 7.56 -3.38
N ARG A 32 6.45 8.21 -2.45
CA ARG A 32 5.89 8.53 -1.13
C ARG A 32 5.47 9.99 -1.06
N ASN A 33 4.31 10.20 -0.47
CA ASN A 33 3.77 11.48 -0.03
C ASN A 33 3.69 12.61 -1.06
N ARG A 34 3.89 12.32 -2.35
CA ARG A 34 3.92 13.33 -3.41
C ARG A 34 3.19 12.86 -4.67
N PRO A 35 2.34 13.71 -5.26
CA PRO A 35 1.82 14.98 -4.71
C PRO A 35 0.88 14.78 -3.50
N TYR A 36 0.44 13.56 -3.23
CA TYR A 36 -0.53 13.27 -2.17
C TYR A 36 0.14 12.58 -0.98
N ALA A 37 0.13 13.25 0.17
CA ALA A 37 0.65 12.70 1.43
C ALA A 37 -0.40 11.95 2.26
N GLY A 38 -1.59 11.70 1.73
CA GLY A 38 -2.76 11.30 2.50
C GLY A 38 -3.89 12.33 2.40
N GLY A 39 -4.92 12.22 3.23
CA GLY A 39 -6.02 13.17 3.31
C GLY A 39 -6.62 13.20 4.71
N PHE A 40 -7.89 13.61 4.79
CA PHE A 40 -8.63 13.64 6.05
C PHE A 40 -8.62 12.28 6.77
N ILE A 41 -8.81 11.17 6.04
CA ILE A 41 -8.86 9.82 6.64
C ILE A 41 -7.54 9.48 7.33
N THR A 42 -6.41 9.65 6.65
CA THR A 42 -5.10 9.36 7.25
C THR A 42 -4.80 10.28 8.43
N GLU A 43 -5.17 11.55 8.34
CA GLU A 43 -4.93 12.53 9.41
C GLU A 43 -5.80 12.26 10.65
N HIS A 44 -7.07 11.91 10.44
CA HIS A 44 -8.05 11.78 11.51
C HIS A 44 -8.00 10.41 12.21
N TYR A 45 -7.74 9.33 11.45
CA TYR A 45 -7.78 7.97 11.98
C TYR A 45 -6.40 7.35 12.21
N GLY A 46 -5.33 7.95 11.67
CA GLY A 46 -3.97 7.54 12.00
C GLY A 46 -3.63 7.89 13.44
N ALA A 47 -3.34 6.89 14.25
CA ALA A 47 -2.84 7.06 15.62
C ALA A 47 -1.74 6.03 15.90
N PRO A 48 -0.53 6.20 15.31
CA PRO A 48 0.53 5.19 15.39
C PRO A 48 0.96 4.87 16.82
N ALA A 49 0.93 5.86 17.72
CA ALA A 49 1.23 5.67 19.14
C ALA A 49 0.24 4.74 19.86
N SER A 50 -0.97 4.58 19.32
CA SER A 50 -2.02 3.69 19.80
C SER A 50 -2.13 2.40 18.96
N GLY A 51 -1.16 2.13 18.08
CA GLY A 51 -1.15 0.96 17.20
C GLY A 51 -2.14 1.02 16.03
N VAL A 52 -2.75 2.18 15.76
CA VAL A 52 -3.65 2.37 14.62
C VAL A 52 -2.90 3.08 13.50
N HIS A 53 -2.75 2.40 12.36
CA HIS A 53 -2.01 2.92 11.22
C HIS A 53 -2.94 3.15 10.05
N ALA A 54 -2.87 4.33 9.45
CA ALA A 54 -3.61 4.70 8.26
C ALA A 54 -2.65 5.04 7.12
N LEU A 55 -2.74 4.27 6.03
CA LEU A 55 -1.96 4.43 4.80
C LEU A 55 -2.93 4.70 3.64
N GLN A 56 -2.66 5.74 2.85
CA GLN A 56 -3.37 6.02 1.61
C GLN A 56 -2.61 5.44 0.43
N ILE A 57 -3.33 4.81 -0.51
CA ILE A 57 -2.78 4.22 -1.72
C ILE A 57 -3.50 4.84 -2.92
N GLU A 58 -2.76 5.58 -3.74
CA GLU A 58 -3.28 6.24 -4.94
C GLU A 58 -2.84 5.50 -6.20
N ILE A 59 -3.83 5.16 -7.03
CA ILE A 59 -3.66 4.38 -8.26
C ILE A 59 -3.97 5.27 -9.46
N ASN A 60 -3.07 5.32 -10.43
CA ASN A 60 -3.34 6.02 -11.69
C ASN A 60 -4.42 5.27 -12.47
N ARG A 61 -5.52 5.95 -12.81
CA ARG A 61 -6.70 5.38 -13.44
C ARG A 61 -6.40 4.81 -14.83
N ALA A 62 -5.47 5.42 -15.57
CA ALA A 62 -4.98 4.90 -16.85
C ALA A 62 -4.32 3.51 -16.76
N LEU A 63 -4.04 2.98 -15.56
CA LEU A 63 -3.53 1.62 -15.38
C LEU A 63 -4.62 0.55 -15.41
N TYR A 64 -5.90 0.91 -15.23
CA TYR A 64 -6.97 -0.08 -15.13
C TYR A 64 -8.27 0.28 -15.84
N MET A 65 -8.46 1.54 -16.23
CA MET A 65 -9.68 1.98 -16.89
C MET A 65 -9.45 3.05 -17.95
N ASN A 66 -10.36 3.12 -18.91
CA ASN A 66 -10.50 4.28 -19.77
C ASN A 66 -11.10 5.44 -18.96
N GLU A 67 -10.38 6.55 -18.83
CA GLU A 67 -10.81 7.68 -18.00
C GLU A 67 -12.03 8.43 -18.55
N ALA A 68 -12.28 8.35 -19.87
CA ALA A 68 -13.42 8.99 -20.51
C ALA A 68 -14.71 8.17 -20.38
N THR A 69 -14.62 6.84 -20.52
CA THR A 69 -15.79 5.95 -20.45
C THR A 69 -16.04 5.38 -19.05
N LEU A 70 -15.05 5.45 -18.15
CA LEU A 70 -15.04 4.81 -16.84
C LEU A 70 -15.12 3.27 -16.89
N GLU A 71 -14.88 2.68 -18.05
CA GLU A 71 -14.89 1.23 -18.21
C GLU A 71 -13.50 0.64 -17.93
N PRO A 72 -13.41 -0.49 -17.20
CA PRO A 72 -12.18 -1.23 -17.08
C PRO A 72 -11.64 -1.66 -18.45
N HIS A 73 -10.32 -1.65 -18.60
CA HIS A 73 -9.64 -2.18 -19.78
C HIS A 73 -8.79 -3.40 -19.44
N ALA A 74 -8.04 -3.94 -20.40
CA ALA A 74 -7.25 -5.17 -20.23
C ALA A 74 -6.30 -5.17 -19.01
N GLY A 75 -5.72 -4.02 -18.65
CA GLY A 75 -4.86 -3.87 -17.46
C GLY A 75 -5.54 -4.01 -16.10
N PHE A 76 -6.88 -4.05 -16.02
CA PHE A 76 -7.58 -4.13 -14.73
C PHE A 76 -7.22 -5.39 -13.94
N ALA A 77 -7.37 -6.57 -14.56
CA ALA A 77 -7.18 -7.85 -13.88
C ALA A 77 -5.72 -8.04 -13.43
N GLU A 78 -4.76 -7.59 -14.23
CA GLU A 78 -3.34 -7.63 -13.88
C GLU A 78 -3.04 -6.71 -12.68
N LEU A 79 -3.58 -5.49 -12.69
CA LEU A 79 -3.39 -4.55 -11.58
C LEU A 79 -4.07 -5.04 -10.29
N GLU A 80 -5.28 -5.59 -10.39
CA GLU A 80 -5.99 -6.18 -9.27
C GLU A 80 -5.17 -7.31 -8.63
N GLN A 81 -4.64 -8.24 -9.45
CA GLN A 81 -3.79 -9.32 -8.96
C GLN A 81 -2.51 -8.78 -8.30
N ALA A 82 -1.85 -7.80 -8.93
CA ALA A 82 -0.64 -7.19 -8.40
C ALA A 82 -0.88 -6.53 -7.04
N ILE A 83 -1.96 -5.76 -6.90
CA ILE A 83 -2.34 -5.10 -5.65
C ILE A 83 -2.73 -6.13 -4.59
N GLY A 84 -3.58 -7.09 -4.94
CA GLY A 84 -4.00 -8.14 -4.02
C GLY A 84 -2.82 -8.92 -3.46
N THR A 85 -1.87 -9.29 -4.33
CA THR A 85 -0.65 -10.00 -3.91
C THR A 85 0.26 -9.13 -3.03
N ALA A 86 0.47 -7.86 -3.40
CA ALA A 86 1.29 -6.94 -2.59
C ALA A 86 0.67 -6.67 -1.21
N MET A 87 -0.66 -6.55 -1.12
CA MET A 87 -1.35 -6.37 0.15
C MET A 87 -1.29 -7.63 1.01
N ALA A 88 -1.49 -8.82 0.42
CA ALA A 88 -1.37 -10.08 1.15
C ALA A 88 0.04 -10.26 1.75
N GLU A 89 1.07 -9.95 0.96
CA GLU A 89 2.47 -9.95 1.40
C GLU A 89 2.70 -8.92 2.52
N SER A 90 2.18 -7.71 2.36
CA SER A 90 2.29 -6.66 3.40
C SER A 90 1.64 -7.08 4.72
N PHE A 91 0.44 -7.65 4.68
CA PHE A 91 -0.25 -8.15 5.87
C PHE A 91 0.50 -9.28 6.54
N ALA A 92 1.09 -10.20 5.78
CA ALA A 92 1.88 -11.30 6.33
C ALA A 92 3.14 -10.81 7.07
N HIS A 93 3.74 -9.70 6.62
CA HIS A 93 4.84 -9.06 7.34
C HIS A 93 4.36 -8.25 8.54
N TRP A 94 3.28 -7.47 8.43
CA TRP A 94 2.77 -6.66 9.54
C TRP A 94 2.22 -7.48 10.71
N SER A 95 1.69 -8.67 10.44
CA SER A 95 1.20 -9.58 11.48
C SER A 95 2.30 -10.36 12.18
N GLY A 96 3.56 -10.26 11.72
CA GLY A 96 4.65 -11.12 12.17
C GLY A 96 4.55 -12.56 11.67
N TRP A 97 3.55 -12.88 10.84
CA TRP A 97 3.30 -14.27 10.40
C TRP A 97 4.50 -14.87 9.68
N LEU A 98 5.24 -14.09 8.90
CA LEU A 98 6.45 -14.55 8.22
C LEU A 98 7.67 -14.68 9.15
N ASP A 99 7.70 -13.94 10.25
CA ASP A 99 8.78 -14.01 11.25
C ASP A 99 8.58 -15.26 12.12
N ASP A 100 7.35 -15.53 12.57
CA ASP A 100 6.96 -16.75 13.30
C ASP A 100 7.26 -18.03 12.50
N TRP A 101 7.05 -18.00 11.17
CA TRP A 101 7.37 -19.14 10.29
C TRP A 101 8.88 -19.37 10.13
N ARG A 102 9.70 -18.33 10.20
CA ARG A 102 11.17 -18.46 10.11
C ARG A 102 11.76 -18.98 11.41
N GLU A 103 11.28 -18.51 12.57
CA GLU A 103 11.70 -19.04 13.87
C GLU A 103 11.26 -20.50 14.09
N ALA A 104 10.10 -20.91 13.56
CA ALA A 104 9.62 -22.29 13.67
C ALA A 104 10.31 -23.28 12.70
N ALA A 105 11.07 -22.79 11.71
CA ALA A 105 11.78 -23.61 10.72
C ALA A 105 13.29 -23.76 11.00
N GLU A 106 13.80 -23.10 12.05
CA GLU A 106 15.15 -23.27 12.62
C GLU A 106 15.12 -24.24 13.82
#